data_AF-A0A1W9N6G1-F1
#
_entry.id   AF-A0A1W9N6G1-F1
#
_cell.length_a   1.000
_cell.length_b   1.000
_cell.length_c   1.000
_cell.angle_alpha   90.00
_cell.angle_beta   90.00
_cell.angle_gamma   90.00
#
_symmetry.space_group_name_H-M   'P 1'
#
loop_
_entity.id
_entity.type
_entity.pdbx_description
1 polymer ?
#
loop_
_entity_poly.entity_id
_entity_poly.type
_entity_poly.pdbx_seq_one_letter_code
_entity_poly.pdbx_strand_id
1 'polypeptide(L)'
;MLLKTLAPLCTDRIRRVLDVGCGAGALGLAIAARCPQASIVLADRDFLAVSFSAHNARLNGLKNTAAIWRLMLEAPHEAAYDLIVCNFPAKAGEPVLKDFLQKVPSLLKPEGRAALVIVNPLARCCRELVLESGGEILTEENSTEHTVFHCRCSAPIRSLDAEANLLLPYIRRRGAFEVSKISYSLDTVWNIPDFDTISWRLELAGRLMPRLPSADGCMVFWEPGQGHLPLLAVARGNLPRRIILAGRDRLALLASEHNLHAYSGMVETEILPLCEPGALSEALEPASVDLLVTDINPIPRSAWNKHLPLAAAALVKPGGFWMAVGRSSNMAELMKNTKGWFIQSNSRSRGWRAAVLERRAPR
;
A
#
# COMPACT_ATOMS: atom_id res chain seq x y z
N MET A 1 -22.25 3.00 -11.74
CA MET A 1 -22.63 4.39 -12.11
C MET A 1 -21.56 5.03 -12.96
N LEU A 2 -20.32 5.22 -12.46
CA LEU A 2 -19.24 5.85 -13.24
C LEU A 2 -19.02 5.23 -14.63
N LEU A 3 -18.96 3.90 -14.74
CA LEU A 3 -18.78 3.25 -16.05
C LEU A 3 -19.85 3.64 -17.09
N LYS A 4 -21.11 3.82 -16.66
CA LYS A 4 -22.20 4.24 -17.55
C LYS A 4 -21.97 5.65 -18.07
N THR A 5 -21.54 6.57 -17.20
CA THR A 5 -21.34 7.98 -17.55
C THR A 5 -20.09 8.19 -18.39
N LEU A 6 -19.13 7.25 -18.38
CA LEU A 6 -17.92 7.28 -19.22
C LEU A 6 -18.18 6.95 -20.69
N ALA A 7 -19.26 6.24 -21.02
CA ALA A 7 -19.53 5.80 -22.39
C ALA A 7 -19.51 6.92 -23.45
N PRO A 8 -20.10 8.11 -23.20
CA PRO A 8 -20.03 9.24 -24.13
C PRO A 8 -18.63 9.86 -24.28
N LEU A 9 -17.73 9.67 -23.29
CA LEU A 9 -16.36 10.18 -23.34
C LEU A 9 -15.43 9.27 -24.17
N CYS A 10 -15.78 7.98 -24.29
CA CYS A 10 -14.99 6.97 -24.98
C CYS A 10 -15.13 7.10 -26.51
N THR A 11 -14.43 8.08 -27.07
CA THR A 11 -14.39 8.38 -28.51
C THR A 11 -13.05 8.02 -29.13
N ASP A 12 -12.96 8.03 -30.46
CA ASP A 12 -11.73 7.78 -31.21
C ASP A 12 -10.63 8.84 -30.96
N ARG A 13 -10.99 9.96 -30.30
CA ARG A 13 -10.07 11.03 -29.94
C ARG A 13 -9.27 10.75 -28.66
N ILE A 14 -9.76 9.86 -27.79
CA ILE A 14 -9.05 9.49 -26.56
C ILE A 14 -7.78 8.70 -26.94
N ARG A 15 -6.62 9.14 -26.43
CA ARG A 15 -5.31 8.51 -26.70
C ARG A 15 -4.58 8.06 -25.45
N ARG A 16 -4.76 8.72 -24.31
CA ARG A 16 -4.10 8.37 -23.05
C ARG A 16 -5.06 8.52 -21.88
N VAL A 17 -5.20 7.46 -21.10
CA VAL A 17 -6.13 7.40 -19.96
C VAL A 17 -5.39 6.95 -18.72
N LEU A 18 -5.73 7.51 -17.56
CA LEU A 18 -5.29 7.05 -16.25
C LEU A 18 -6.50 6.59 -15.44
N ASP A 19 -6.50 5.34 -14.99
CA ASP A 19 -7.46 4.79 -14.03
C ASP A 19 -6.79 4.73 -12.65
N VAL A 20 -7.18 5.63 -11.75
CA VAL A 20 -6.60 5.79 -10.40
C VAL A 20 -7.43 5.01 -9.39
N GLY A 21 -6.78 4.07 -8.70
CA GLY A 21 -7.46 3.10 -7.84
C GLY A 21 -8.17 2.05 -8.68
N CYS A 22 -7.47 1.50 -9.68
CA CYS A 22 -8.07 0.66 -10.72
C CYS A 22 -8.66 -0.65 -10.19
N GLY A 23 -8.25 -1.13 -9.00
CA GLY A 23 -8.73 -2.38 -8.43
C GLY A 23 -8.45 -3.56 -9.35
N ALA A 24 -9.49 -4.32 -9.73
CA ALA A 24 -9.39 -5.40 -10.71
C ALA A 24 -9.45 -4.94 -12.19
N GLY A 25 -9.48 -3.61 -12.43
CA GLY A 25 -9.41 -3.00 -13.75
C GLY A 25 -10.77 -2.70 -14.41
N ALA A 26 -11.88 -2.73 -13.67
CA ALA A 26 -13.22 -2.68 -14.27
C ALA A 26 -13.46 -1.45 -15.16
N LEU A 27 -12.98 -0.26 -14.77
CA LEU A 27 -13.16 0.96 -15.54
C LEU A 27 -12.16 1.04 -16.69
N GLY A 28 -10.86 0.98 -16.38
CA GLY A 28 -9.82 1.12 -17.38
C GLY A 28 -9.83 0.03 -18.45
N LEU A 29 -10.15 -1.23 -18.11
CA LEU A 29 -10.25 -2.30 -19.12
C LEU A 29 -11.47 -2.14 -20.03
N ALA A 30 -12.59 -1.63 -19.50
CA ALA A 30 -13.75 -1.32 -20.34
C ALA A 30 -13.45 -0.17 -21.32
N ILE A 31 -12.72 0.86 -20.87
CA ILE A 31 -12.22 1.94 -21.74
C ILE A 31 -11.24 1.38 -22.76
N ALA A 32 -10.30 0.51 -22.36
CA ALA A 32 -9.32 -0.12 -23.23
C ALA A 32 -9.99 -0.89 -24.38
N ALA A 33 -11.04 -1.65 -24.08
CA ALA A 33 -11.81 -2.39 -25.06
C ALA A 33 -12.58 -1.48 -26.03
N ARG A 34 -13.12 -0.36 -25.52
CA ARG A 34 -13.92 0.59 -26.31
C ARG A 34 -13.09 1.55 -27.15
N CYS A 35 -11.85 1.82 -26.73
CA CYS A 35 -10.89 2.72 -27.37
C CYS A 35 -9.56 1.99 -27.64
N PRO A 36 -9.49 1.09 -28.65
CA PRO A 36 -8.29 0.29 -28.93
C PRO A 36 -7.03 1.12 -29.25
N GLN A 37 -7.21 2.35 -29.74
CA GLN A 37 -6.14 3.30 -30.05
C GLN A 37 -5.58 4.04 -28.82
N ALA A 38 -6.23 3.93 -27.66
CA ALA A 38 -5.84 4.60 -26.43
C ALA A 38 -4.90 3.73 -25.60
N SER A 39 -3.86 4.32 -25.03
CA SER A 39 -3.03 3.71 -23.99
C SER A 39 -3.65 3.96 -22.62
N ILE A 40 -3.94 2.89 -21.88
CA ILE A 40 -4.57 2.95 -20.56
C ILE A 40 -3.56 2.60 -19.48
N VAL A 41 -3.37 3.50 -18.53
CA VAL A 41 -2.58 3.26 -17.32
C VAL A 41 -3.53 2.87 -16.19
N LEU A 42 -3.38 1.67 -15.64
CA LEU A 42 -4.15 1.16 -14.51
C LEU A 42 -3.30 1.30 -13.24
N ALA A 43 -3.58 2.30 -12.42
CA ALA A 43 -2.77 2.63 -11.24
C ALA A 43 -3.49 2.22 -9.95
N ASP A 44 -2.80 1.48 -9.08
CA ASP A 44 -3.32 1.17 -7.75
C ASP A 44 -2.21 1.13 -6.69
N ARG A 45 -2.55 1.46 -5.44
CA ARG A 45 -1.64 1.35 -4.29
C ARG A 45 -1.49 -0.09 -3.82
N ASP A 46 -2.45 -0.95 -4.14
CA ASP A 46 -2.44 -2.36 -3.78
C ASP A 46 -1.81 -3.18 -4.91
N PHE A 47 -0.64 -3.75 -4.64
CA PHE A 47 0.11 -4.55 -5.61
C PHE A 47 -0.67 -5.80 -6.09
N LEU A 48 -1.57 -6.32 -5.26
CA LEU A 48 -2.47 -7.41 -5.67
C LEU A 48 -3.49 -6.92 -6.70
N ALA A 49 -4.03 -5.71 -6.52
CA ALA A 49 -4.96 -5.10 -7.48
C ALA A 49 -4.27 -4.85 -8.83
N VAL A 50 -3.04 -4.32 -8.81
CA VAL A 50 -2.20 -4.16 -10.01
C VAL A 50 -2.03 -5.51 -10.74
N SER A 51 -1.71 -6.56 -9.98
CA SER A 51 -1.51 -7.91 -10.53
C SER A 51 -2.79 -8.49 -11.13
N PHE A 52 -3.95 -8.30 -10.47
CA PHE A 52 -5.25 -8.69 -11.01
C PHE A 52 -5.64 -7.90 -12.26
N SER A 53 -5.41 -6.59 -12.26
CA SER A 53 -5.66 -5.72 -13.42
C SER A 53 -4.85 -6.17 -14.64
N ALA A 54 -3.55 -6.44 -14.46
CA ALA A 54 -2.69 -6.98 -15.51
C ALA A 54 -3.15 -8.38 -15.97
N HIS A 55 -3.54 -9.25 -15.05
CA HIS A 55 -4.09 -10.57 -15.37
C HIS A 55 -5.38 -10.46 -16.21
N ASN A 56 -6.33 -9.62 -15.78
CA ASN A 56 -7.59 -9.41 -16.46
C ASN A 56 -7.41 -8.76 -17.83
N ALA A 57 -6.45 -7.84 -17.99
CA ALA A 57 -6.08 -7.31 -19.30
C ALA A 57 -5.65 -8.43 -20.26
N ARG A 58 -4.74 -9.31 -19.81
CA ARG A 58 -4.28 -10.46 -20.61
C ARG A 58 -5.42 -11.42 -20.94
N LEU A 59 -6.27 -11.72 -19.96
CA LEU A 59 -7.44 -12.60 -20.14
C LEU A 59 -8.40 -12.08 -21.22
N ASN A 60 -8.54 -10.75 -21.33
CA ASN A 60 -9.39 -10.10 -22.34
C ASN A 60 -8.64 -9.72 -23.63
N GLY A 61 -7.37 -10.10 -23.78
CA GLY A 61 -6.57 -9.77 -24.97
C GLY A 61 -6.24 -8.28 -25.15
N LEU A 62 -6.34 -7.48 -24.08
CA LEU A 62 -6.17 -6.03 -24.10
C LEU A 62 -4.68 -5.66 -24.00
N LYS A 63 -4.06 -5.38 -25.16
CA LYS A 63 -2.63 -5.05 -25.27
C LYS A 63 -2.31 -3.57 -25.05
N ASN A 64 -3.33 -2.71 -25.01
CA ASN A 64 -3.22 -1.26 -24.87
C ASN A 64 -3.31 -0.81 -23.41
N THR A 65 -2.86 -1.65 -22.47
CA THR A 65 -2.96 -1.38 -21.02
C THR A 65 -1.61 -1.61 -20.35
N ALA A 66 -1.33 -0.82 -19.32
CA ALA A 66 -0.18 -0.97 -18.44
C ALA A 66 -0.62 -0.81 -16.98
N ALA A 67 -0.49 -1.86 -16.18
CA ALA A 67 -0.81 -1.80 -14.76
C ALA A 67 0.44 -1.39 -13.95
N ILE A 68 0.30 -0.39 -13.09
CA ILE A 68 1.40 0.21 -12.34
C ILE A 68 1.08 0.32 -10.85
N TRP A 69 2.08 0.06 -10.02
CA TRP A 69 1.97 0.20 -8.57
C TRP A 69 2.29 1.63 -8.16
N ARG A 70 1.25 2.38 -7.76
CA ARG A 70 1.34 3.83 -7.59
C ARG A 70 0.32 4.34 -6.57
N LEU A 71 0.73 5.31 -5.76
CA LEU A 71 -0.14 5.97 -4.80
C LEU A 71 -0.80 7.21 -5.44
N MET A 72 -2.09 7.13 -5.77
CA MET A 72 -2.83 8.23 -6.41
C MET A 72 -2.11 8.78 -7.66
N LEU A 73 -1.79 10.07 -7.67
CA LEU A 73 -1.13 10.81 -8.76
C LEU A 73 0.38 10.97 -8.50
N GLU A 74 0.98 9.99 -7.81
CA GLU A 74 2.42 9.95 -7.59
C GLU A 74 3.20 10.03 -8.92
N ALA A 75 4.20 10.91 -8.93
CA ALA A 75 5.10 11.14 -10.05
C ALA A 75 6.13 9.99 -10.21
N PRO A 76 6.77 9.84 -11.39
CA PRO A 76 6.61 10.64 -12.60
C PRO A 76 5.42 10.21 -13.48
N HIS A 77 4.95 11.15 -14.30
CA HIS A 77 4.05 10.90 -15.41
C HIS A 77 4.77 11.26 -16.71
N GLU A 78 4.73 10.37 -17.70
CA GLU A 78 5.47 10.59 -18.97
C GLU A 78 4.82 11.65 -19.86
N ALA A 79 3.49 11.80 -19.77
CA ALA A 79 2.71 12.72 -20.58
C ALA A 79 1.34 12.98 -19.94
N ALA A 80 0.73 14.10 -20.32
CA ALA A 80 -0.63 14.46 -19.93
C ALA A 80 -1.69 13.51 -20.54
N TYR A 81 -2.79 13.35 -19.82
CA TYR A 81 -3.90 12.44 -20.13
C TYR A 81 -5.07 13.17 -20.81
N ASP A 82 -5.77 12.46 -21.69
CA ASP A 82 -7.06 12.91 -22.23
C ASP A 82 -8.18 12.67 -21.21
N LEU A 83 -8.04 11.62 -20.38
CA LEU A 83 -9.01 11.24 -19.37
C LEU A 83 -8.32 10.68 -18.12
N ILE A 84 -8.66 11.22 -16.96
CA ILE A 84 -8.35 10.62 -15.65
C ILE A 84 -9.66 10.12 -15.06
N VAL A 85 -9.73 8.84 -14.69
CA VAL A 85 -10.89 8.26 -13.99
C VAL A 85 -10.48 7.81 -12.59
N CYS A 86 -11.36 8.00 -11.61
CA CYS A 86 -11.08 7.57 -10.25
C CYS A 86 -12.35 7.22 -9.46
N ASN A 87 -12.33 6.06 -8.80
CA ASN A 87 -13.23 5.76 -7.70
C ASN A 87 -12.55 6.19 -6.39
N PHE A 88 -12.78 7.43 -5.97
CA PHE A 88 -12.01 8.03 -4.91
C PHE A 88 -12.24 7.30 -3.57
N PRO A 89 -11.19 6.81 -2.90
CA PRO A 89 -11.36 6.05 -1.66
C PRO A 89 -11.72 6.99 -0.51
N ALA A 90 -12.99 6.98 -0.09
CA ALA A 90 -13.51 7.85 0.98
C ALA A 90 -12.67 7.84 2.27
N LYS A 91 -12.06 6.70 2.61
CA LYS A 91 -11.20 6.53 3.80
C LYS A 91 -9.87 7.28 3.72
N ALA A 92 -9.47 7.78 2.56
CA ALA A 92 -8.28 8.62 2.42
C ALA A 92 -8.48 10.03 3.01
N GLY A 93 -9.73 10.48 3.14
CA GLY A 93 -10.07 11.76 3.75
C GLY A 93 -9.94 12.97 2.83
N GLU A 94 -10.43 14.11 3.32
CA GLU A 94 -10.44 15.39 2.61
C GLU A 94 -9.06 15.92 2.21
N PRO A 95 -8.00 15.84 3.05
CA PRO A 95 -6.67 16.34 2.65
C PRO A 95 -6.12 15.64 1.40
N VAL A 96 -6.35 14.33 1.27
CA VAL A 96 -5.95 13.56 0.08
C VAL A 96 -6.81 13.92 -1.12
N LEU A 97 -8.11 14.17 -0.93
CA LEU A 97 -9.00 14.63 -2.02
C LEU A 97 -8.56 16.00 -2.54
N LYS A 98 -8.20 16.91 -1.65
CA LYS A 98 -7.67 18.23 -1.98
C LYS A 98 -6.38 18.14 -2.77
N ASP A 99 -5.39 17.38 -2.29
CA ASP A 99 -4.13 17.15 -3.02
C ASP A 99 -4.37 16.53 -4.41
N PHE A 100 -5.26 15.53 -4.49
CA PHE A 100 -5.63 14.90 -5.75
C PHE A 100 -6.20 15.92 -6.74
N LEU A 101 -7.23 16.68 -6.34
CA LEU A 101 -7.91 17.65 -7.22
C LEU A 101 -7.01 18.83 -7.61
N GLN A 102 -6.07 19.23 -6.75
CA GLN A 102 -5.05 20.23 -7.08
C GLN A 102 -4.04 19.75 -8.12
N LYS A 103 -3.73 18.44 -8.14
CA LYS A 103 -2.77 17.84 -9.07
C LYS A 103 -3.36 17.52 -10.44
N VAL A 104 -4.63 17.13 -10.50
CA VAL A 104 -5.33 16.76 -11.75
C VAL A 104 -5.11 17.74 -12.91
N PRO A 105 -5.28 19.07 -12.75
CA PRO A 105 -5.11 20.03 -13.85
C PRO A 105 -3.75 19.94 -14.57
N SER A 106 -2.67 19.69 -13.83
CA SER A 106 -1.32 19.58 -14.39
C SER A 106 -1.07 18.30 -15.19
N LEU A 107 -1.93 17.29 -15.00
CA LEU A 107 -1.84 15.99 -15.65
C LEU A 107 -2.84 15.84 -16.80
N LEU A 108 -3.68 16.84 -17.04
CA LEU A 108 -4.65 16.84 -18.14
C LEU A 108 -4.12 17.63 -19.34
N LYS A 109 -4.49 17.19 -20.54
CA LYS A 109 -4.36 18.03 -21.74
C LYS A 109 -5.37 19.19 -21.71
N PRO A 110 -5.23 20.23 -22.56
CA PRO A 110 -6.14 21.38 -22.58
C PRO A 110 -7.64 21.05 -22.70
N GLU A 111 -8.00 19.94 -23.36
CA GLU A 111 -9.38 19.44 -23.46
C GLU A 111 -9.62 18.14 -22.67
N GLY A 112 -8.66 17.79 -21.81
CA GLY A 112 -8.71 16.60 -20.99
C GLY A 112 -9.79 16.70 -19.91
N ARG A 113 -10.30 15.56 -19.48
CA ARG A 113 -11.35 15.47 -18.46
C ARG A 113 -10.93 14.61 -17.28
N ALA A 114 -11.43 14.94 -16.10
CA ALA A 114 -11.41 14.05 -14.95
C ALA A 114 -12.83 13.56 -14.66
N ALA A 115 -12.99 12.25 -14.45
CA ALA A 115 -14.26 11.64 -14.09
C ALA A 115 -14.11 10.89 -12.76
N LEU A 116 -14.81 11.37 -11.74
CA LEU A 116 -14.66 10.93 -10.36
C LEU A 116 -15.98 10.35 -9.87
N VAL A 117 -15.93 9.24 -9.15
CA VAL A 117 -17.04 8.81 -8.30
C VAL A 117 -16.60 8.89 -6.85
N ILE A 118 -17.46 9.48 -6.02
CA ILE A 118 -17.23 9.68 -4.60
C ILE A 118 -18.50 9.37 -3.83
N VAL A 119 -18.36 9.00 -2.56
CA VAL A 119 -19.51 8.81 -1.66
C VAL A 119 -20.22 10.15 -1.40
N ASN A 120 -21.55 10.10 -1.26
CA ASN A 120 -22.39 11.30 -1.06
C ASN A 120 -21.90 12.25 0.06
N PRO A 121 -21.43 11.77 1.24
CA PRO A 121 -20.94 12.65 2.30
C PRO A 121 -19.76 13.56 1.89
N LEU A 122 -18.98 13.18 0.88
CA LEU A 122 -17.84 13.97 0.41
C LEU A 122 -18.17 14.78 -0.86
N ALA A 123 -19.36 14.65 -1.44
CA ALA A 123 -19.71 15.29 -2.70
C ALA A 123 -19.67 16.82 -2.63
N ARG A 124 -20.11 17.42 -1.51
CA ARG A 124 -20.03 18.87 -1.29
C ARG A 124 -18.57 19.36 -1.30
N CYS A 125 -17.72 18.73 -0.51
CA CYS A 125 -16.29 19.03 -0.45
C CYS A 125 -15.63 18.88 -1.83
N CYS A 126 -15.94 17.80 -2.56
CA CYS A 126 -15.44 17.59 -3.92
C CYS A 126 -15.82 18.75 -4.86
N ARG A 127 -17.08 19.22 -4.81
CA ARG A 127 -17.55 20.35 -5.63
C ARG A 127 -16.76 21.62 -5.34
N GLU A 128 -16.60 21.96 -4.06
CA GLU A 128 -15.87 23.15 -3.61
C GLU A 128 -14.40 23.08 -4.08
N LEU A 129 -13.74 21.93 -3.89
CA LEU A 129 -12.34 21.72 -4.28
C LEU A 129 -12.12 21.76 -5.80
N VAL A 130 -13.06 21.27 -6.62
CA VAL A 130 -12.96 21.39 -8.08
C VAL A 130 -12.96 22.86 -8.49
N LEU A 131 -13.86 23.67 -7.92
CA LEU A 131 -13.93 25.10 -8.22
C LEU A 131 -12.68 25.84 -7.72
N GLU A 132 -12.19 25.53 -6.51
CA GLU A 132 -10.94 26.09 -5.97
C GLU A 132 -9.71 25.78 -6.83
N SER A 133 -9.70 24.61 -7.49
CA SER A 133 -8.62 24.22 -8.40
C SER A 133 -8.65 24.94 -9.77
N GLY A 134 -9.64 25.81 -10.00
CA GLY A 134 -9.88 26.44 -11.31
C GLY A 134 -10.52 25.50 -12.34
N GLY A 135 -11.12 24.41 -11.85
CA GLY A 135 -11.85 23.45 -12.64
C GLY A 135 -13.32 23.84 -12.86
N GLU A 136 -13.90 23.30 -13.92
CA GLU A 136 -15.30 23.41 -14.29
C GLU A 136 -15.97 22.04 -14.15
N ILE A 137 -17.13 21.99 -13.51
CA ILE A 137 -17.95 20.77 -13.43
C ILE A 137 -18.86 20.74 -14.65
N LEU A 138 -18.62 19.79 -15.55
CA LEU A 138 -19.39 19.60 -16.77
C LEU A 138 -20.70 18.86 -16.50
N THR A 139 -20.63 17.80 -15.69
CA THR A 139 -21.80 17.03 -15.27
C THR A 139 -21.66 16.56 -13.83
N GLU A 140 -22.79 16.52 -13.14
CA GLU A 140 -22.90 15.96 -11.80
C GLU A 140 -24.11 15.02 -11.75
N GLU A 141 -23.88 13.73 -11.50
CA GLU A 141 -24.92 12.72 -11.39
C GLU A 141 -24.95 12.11 -10.00
N ASN A 142 -26.07 12.27 -9.31
CA ASN A 142 -26.27 11.80 -7.94
C ASN A 142 -27.06 10.49 -7.89
N SER A 143 -26.69 9.60 -6.97
CA SER A 143 -27.42 8.38 -6.62
C SER A 143 -27.65 8.30 -5.11
N THR A 144 -28.23 7.19 -4.64
CA THR A 144 -28.47 6.97 -3.20
C THR A 144 -27.19 6.96 -2.36
N GLU A 145 -26.10 6.43 -2.90
CA GLU A 145 -24.85 6.21 -2.14
C GLU A 145 -23.66 7.04 -2.65
N HIS A 146 -23.68 7.45 -3.91
CA HIS A 146 -22.54 8.07 -4.58
C HIS A 146 -22.94 9.23 -5.50
N THR A 147 -21.98 10.11 -5.75
CA THR A 147 -22.03 11.19 -6.76
C THR A 147 -20.92 10.97 -7.77
N VAL A 148 -21.24 11.16 -9.05
CA VAL A 148 -20.26 11.19 -10.15
C VAL A 148 -20.08 12.61 -10.63
N PHE A 149 -18.83 13.05 -10.70
CA PHE A 149 -18.43 14.34 -11.27
C PHE A 149 -17.66 14.11 -12.56
N HIS A 150 -18.00 14.84 -13.62
CA HIS A 150 -17.12 15.03 -14.76
C HIS A 150 -16.65 16.47 -14.74
N CYS A 151 -15.34 16.65 -14.75
CA CYS A 151 -14.71 17.95 -14.62
C CYS A 151 -13.78 18.18 -15.80
N ARG A 152 -13.71 19.43 -16.25
CA ARG A 152 -12.62 19.95 -17.07
C ARG A 152 -11.75 20.83 -16.18
N CYS A 153 -10.45 20.79 -16.38
CA CYS A 153 -9.54 21.67 -15.66
C CYS A 153 -8.90 22.61 -16.67
N SER A 154 -8.94 23.91 -16.37
CA SER A 154 -8.13 24.90 -17.07
C SER A 154 -6.65 24.67 -16.69
N ALA A 155 -5.72 25.09 -17.55
CA ALA A 155 -4.28 24.95 -17.27
C ALA A 155 -3.93 25.44 -15.84
N PRO A 156 -3.02 24.74 -15.13
CA PRO A 156 -2.79 25.02 -13.72
C PRO A 156 -2.33 26.47 -13.51
N ILE A 157 -2.88 27.13 -12.49
CA ILE A 157 -2.48 28.50 -12.10
C ILE A 157 -1.06 28.50 -11.50
N ARG A 158 -0.52 27.33 -11.08
CA ARG A 158 0.83 27.16 -10.54
C ARG A 158 1.45 25.84 -11.01
N SER A 159 2.73 25.87 -11.36
CA SER A 159 3.53 24.64 -11.46
C SER A 159 3.54 23.97 -10.10
N LEU A 160 3.13 22.70 -10.02
CA LEU A 160 3.29 21.93 -8.80
C LEU A 160 4.77 21.63 -8.61
N ASP A 161 5.26 21.86 -7.40
CA ASP A 161 6.63 21.50 -7.04
C ASP A 161 6.76 19.97 -7.13
N ALA A 162 7.64 19.51 -8.02
CA ALA A 162 7.97 18.10 -8.18
C ALA A 162 8.59 17.49 -6.89
N GLU A 163 8.98 18.34 -5.93
CA GLU A 163 9.59 18.00 -4.65
C GLU A 163 8.60 17.92 -3.47
N ALA A 164 7.29 18.12 -3.70
CA ALA A 164 6.31 18.04 -2.62
C ALA A 164 6.29 16.63 -1.98
N ASN A 165 6.42 16.57 -0.65
CA ASN A 165 6.40 15.32 0.10
C ASN A 165 5.10 14.54 -0.17
N LEU A 166 5.23 13.39 -0.86
CA LEU A 166 4.12 12.53 -1.27
C LEU A 166 3.19 12.12 -0.12
N LEU A 167 3.74 11.92 1.08
CA LEU A 167 2.97 11.47 2.24
C LEU A 167 2.26 12.61 2.97
N LEU A 168 2.63 13.87 2.73
CA LEU A 168 2.09 15.01 3.49
C LEU A 168 0.56 15.07 3.53
N PRO A 169 -0.19 14.84 2.43
CA PRO A 169 -1.66 14.82 2.46
C PRO A 169 -2.24 13.68 3.30
N TYR A 170 -1.46 12.62 3.50
CA TYR A 170 -1.87 11.44 4.26
C TYR A 170 -1.53 11.53 5.73
N ILE A 171 -0.58 12.39 6.15
CA ILE A 171 -0.18 12.52 7.55
C ILE A 171 -1.38 12.96 8.38
N ARG A 172 -1.72 12.14 9.37
CA ARG A 172 -2.78 12.37 10.35
C ARG A 172 -2.22 12.96 11.64
N ARG A 173 -1.13 12.39 12.15
CA ARG A 173 -0.55 12.77 13.45
C ARG A 173 0.95 12.56 13.40
N ARG A 174 1.69 13.49 14.01
CA ARG A 174 3.09 13.29 14.37
C ARG A 174 3.16 13.13 15.87
N GLY A 175 3.81 12.09 16.37
CA GLY A 175 3.85 11.93 17.82
C GLY A 175 4.68 10.78 18.35
N ALA A 176 4.86 10.83 19.67
CA ALA A 176 5.48 9.77 20.42
C ALA A 176 4.50 8.63 20.71
N PHE A 177 5.03 7.42 20.65
CA PHE A 177 4.39 6.17 21.01
C PHE A 177 5.30 5.41 21.96
N GLU A 178 4.69 4.55 22.77
CA GLU A 178 5.42 3.67 23.67
C GLU A 178 4.90 2.24 23.49
N VAL A 179 5.82 1.29 23.31
CA VAL A 179 5.52 -0.14 23.30
C VAL A 179 6.52 -0.84 24.19
N SER A 180 6.03 -1.57 25.19
CA SER A 180 6.89 -2.28 26.16
C SER A 180 7.98 -1.38 26.78
N LYS A 181 7.60 -0.18 27.24
CA LYS A 181 8.50 0.82 27.88
C LYS A 181 9.59 1.40 26.98
N ILE A 182 9.46 1.25 25.66
CA ILE A 182 10.38 1.84 24.69
C ILE A 182 9.63 2.88 23.90
N SER A 183 10.13 4.11 23.99
CA SER A 183 9.54 5.27 23.35
C SER A 183 10.19 5.53 21.99
N TYR A 184 9.36 5.86 21.02
CA TYR A 184 9.78 6.23 19.67
C TYR A 184 8.74 7.18 19.07
N SER A 185 9.13 7.93 18.04
CA SER A 185 8.24 8.87 17.36
C SER A 185 8.04 8.46 15.91
N LEU A 186 6.84 8.67 15.38
CA LEU A 186 6.57 8.51 13.96
C LEU A 186 5.44 9.43 13.48
N ASP A 187 5.42 9.62 12.16
CA ASP A 187 4.32 10.22 11.43
C ASP A 187 3.34 9.12 11.04
N THR A 188 2.11 9.21 11.54
CA THR A 188 1.03 8.29 11.16
C THR A 188 0.19 8.86 10.04
N VAL A 189 -0.40 7.98 9.23
CA VAL A 189 -1.21 8.28 8.06
C VAL A 189 -2.63 7.74 8.16
N TRP A 190 -3.56 8.38 7.45
CA TRP A 190 -4.93 7.90 7.29
C TRP A 190 -4.98 6.53 6.59
N ASN A 191 -6.00 5.73 6.91
CA ASN A 191 -6.30 4.45 6.25
C ASN A 191 -5.26 3.32 6.47
N ILE A 192 -4.28 3.51 7.36
CA ILE A 192 -3.45 2.42 7.87
C ILE A 192 -3.73 2.26 9.37
N PRO A 193 -3.96 1.05 9.91
CA PRO A 193 -4.22 0.85 11.34
C PRO A 193 -3.13 1.41 12.26
N ASP A 194 -3.47 1.61 13.54
CA ASP A 194 -2.56 2.08 14.58
C ASP A 194 -2.14 3.57 14.47
N PHE A 195 -2.91 4.39 13.75
CA PHE A 195 -2.58 5.81 13.54
C PHE A 195 -2.67 6.70 14.79
N ASP A 196 -3.54 6.37 15.76
CA ASP A 196 -3.73 7.17 16.99
C ASP A 196 -3.28 6.41 18.24
N THR A 197 -3.57 5.11 18.30
CA THR A 197 -3.34 4.27 19.49
C THR A 197 -2.69 2.95 19.10
N ILE A 198 -1.81 2.46 19.96
CA ILE A 198 -1.17 1.15 19.82
C ILE A 198 -2.21 0.05 20.03
N SER A 199 -2.42 -0.79 19.02
CA SER A 199 -3.27 -1.96 19.18
C SER A 199 -2.64 -3.04 20.07
N TRP A 200 -3.50 -3.88 20.64
CA TRP A 200 -3.08 -5.09 21.36
C TRP A 200 -2.20 -6.02 20.53
N ARG A 201 -2.35 -5.99 19.19
CA ARG A 201 -1.51 -6.72 18.24
C ARG A 201 -0.07 -6.22 18.29
N LEU A 202 0.14 -4.90 18.17
CA LEU A 202 1.46 -4.28 18.23
C LEU A 202 2.08 -4.40 19.61
N GLU A 203 1.31 -4.20 20.68
CA GLU A 203 1.81 -4.36 22.05
C GLU A 203 2.30 -5.80 22.31
N LEU A 204 1.56 -6.80 21.82
CA LEU A 204 1.93 -8.20 21.93
C LEU A 204 3.19 -8.52 21.10
N ALA A 205 3.24 -8.08 19.84
CA ALA A 205 4.40 -8.31 18.96
C ALA A 205 5.65 -7.60 19.50
N GLY A 206 5.51 -6.35 19.94
CA GLY A 206 6.59 -5.59 20.54
C GLY A 206 7.15 -6.27 21.77
N ARG A 207 6.30 -6.80 22.66
CA ARG A 207 6.78 -7.53 23.85
C ARG A 207 7.64 -8.75 23.52
N LEU A 208 7.30 -9.46 22.45
CA LEU A 208 7.99 -10.70 22.06
C LEU A 208 9.15 -10.49 21.10
N MET A 209 9.30 -9.30 20.49
CA MET A 209 10.35 -9.00 19.52
C MET A 209 11.74 -9.41 20.03
N PRO A 210 12.43 -10.35 19.36
CA PRO A 210 13.72 -10.85 19.80
C PRO A 210 14.83 -9.80 19.62
N ARG A 211 15.91 -9.96 20.38
CA ARG A 211 17.17 -9.25 20.10
C ARG A 211 17.87 -9.95 18.95
N LEU A 212 18.49 -9.17 18.06
CA LEU A 212 19.29 -9.75 16.98
C LEU A 212 20.56 -10.41 17.51
N PRO A 213 21.03 -11.48 16.86
CA PRO A 213 22.30 -12.12 17.20
C PRO A 213 23.51 -11.31 16.69
N SER A 214 23.36 -10.44 15.69
CA SER A 214 24.43 -9.62 15.10
C SER A 214 23.91 -8.27 14.60
N ALA A 215 24.77 -7.25 14.65
CA ALA A 215 24.51 -5.90 14.14
C ALA A 215 24.70 -5.76 12.61
N ASP A 216 25.29 -6.73 11.93
CA ASP A 216 25.45 -6.71 10.46
C ASP A 216 24.37 -7.56 9.74
N GLY A 217 23.20 -7.67 10.36
CA GLY A 217 22.12 -8.54 9.92
C GLY A 217 21.17 -7.91 8.89
N CYS A 218 20.26 -8.73 8.36
CA CYS A 218 19.12 -8.31 7.55
C CYS A 218 17.81 -8.59 8.29
N MET A 219 16.92 -7.61 8.33
CA MET A 219 15.57 -7.74 8.87
C MET A 219 14.53 -7.57 7.77
N VAL A 220 13.53 -8.45 7.73
CA VAL A 220 12.43 -8.37 6.77
C VAL A 220 11.13 -8.20 7.54
N PHE A 221 10.35 -7.20 7.17
CA PHE A 221 9.01 -6.96 7.71
C PHE A 221 7.97 -7.13 6.63
N TRP A 222 7.14 -8.15 6.75
CA TRP A 222 5.96 -8.36 5.92
C TRP A 222 4.76 -7.60 6.49
N GLU A 223 4.15 -6.73 5.66
CA GLU A 223 3.03 -5.85 6.00
C GLU A 223 3.32 -4.98 7.25
N PRO A 224 4.37 -4.14 7.23
CA PRO A 224 4.83 -3.38 8.39
C PRO A 224 3.84 -2.31 8.90
N GLY A 225 2.75 -2.05 8.17
CA GLY A 225 1.79 -1.00 8.49
C GLY A 225 2.45 0.38 8.38
N GLN A 226 2.47 1.15 9.47
CA GLN A 226 3.06 2.50 9.48
C GLN A 226 4.51 2.53 9.97
N GLY A 227 5.10 1.36 10.26
CA GLY A 227 6.50 1.26 10.67
C GLY A 227 6.73 1.09 12.17
N HIS A 228 5.69 0.87 12.99
CA HIS A 228 5.83 0.67 14.43
C HIS A 228 6.81 -0.45 14.80
N LEU A 229 6.70 -1.64 14.19
CA LEU A 229 7.59 -2.76 14.51
C LEU A 229 9.03 -2.57 13.98
N PRO A 230 9.24 -2.09 12.73
CA PRO A 230 10.56 -1.67 12.28
C PRO A 230 11.24 -0.66 13.20
N LEU A 231 10.53 0.42 13.54
CA LEU A 231 11.06 1.46 14.44
C LEU A 231 11.34 0.94 15.83
N LEU A 232 10.44 0.14 16.40
CA LEU A 232 10.65 -0.46 17.71
C LEU A 232 11.90 -1.35 17.74
N ALA A 233 12.19 -2.07 16.66
CA ALA A 233 13.41 -2.86 16.57
C ALA A 233 14.66 -1.97 16.60
N VAL A 234 14.70 -0.92 15.79
CA VAL A 234 15.80 0.06 15.75
C VAL A 234 15.96 0.76 17.10
N ALA A 235 14.86 1.22 17.70
CA ALA A 235 14.84 1.87 19.02
C ALA A 235 15.32 0.96 20.16
N ARG A 236 15.28 -0.37 19.98
CA ARG A 236 15.83 -1.36 20.91
C ARG A 236 17.33 -1.60 20.76
N GLY A 237 17.97 -0.95 19.80
CA GLY A 237 19.36 -1.19 19.44
C GLY A 237 19.56 -2.36 18.48
N ASN A 238 18.49 -2.93 17.89
CA ASN A 238 18.65 -3.81 16.74
C ASN A 238 18.94 -2.92 15.53
N LEU A 239 20.22 -2.66 15.26
CA LEU A 239 20.69 -1.85 14.14
C LEU A 239 21.24 -2.78 13.05
N PRO A 240 20.38 -3.39 12.21
CA PRO A 240 20.85 -4.21 11.11
C PRO A 240 21.54 -3.34 10.05
N ARG A 241 22.29 -3.99 9.15
CA ARG A 241 22.79 -3.33 7.94
C ARG A 241 21.63 -2.91 7.03
N ARG A 242 20.63 -3.78 6.88
CA ARG A 242 19.51 -3.57 5.94
C ARG A 242 18.17 -4.00 6.52
N ILE A 243 17.14 -3.19 6.27
CA ILE A 243 15.73 -3.50 6.54
C ILE A 243 14.98 -3.58 5.21
N ILE A 244 14.23 -4.66 5.00
CA ILE A 244 13.35 -4.84 3.85
C ILE A 244 11.91 -4.75 4.32
N LEU A 245 11.17 -3.79 3.77
CA LEU A 245 9.75 -3.56 3.98
C LEU A 245 8.98 -4.21 2.84
N ALA A 246 8.45 -5.40 3.07
CA ALA A 246 7.74 -6.18 2.06
C ALA A 246 6.23 -6.15 2.28
N GLY A 247 5.46 -6.13 1.19
CA GLY A 247 4.01 -6.19 1.26
C GLY A 247 3.35 -5.66 0.01
N ARG A 248 2.02 -5.49 0.06
CA ARG A 248 1.24 -5.08 -1.11
C ARG A 248 0.84 -3.61 -1.10
N ASP A 249 0.76 -2.99 0.07
CA ASP A 249 0.19 -1.66 0.24
C ASP A 249 1.25 -0.55 0.17
N ARG A 250 1.27 0.19 -0.93
CA ARG A 250 2.27 1.25 -1.18
C ARG A 250 2.29 2.33 -0.11
N LEU A 251 1.12 2.75 0.39
CA LEU A 251 1.05 3.80 1.41
C LEU A 251 1.68 3.33 2.73
N ALA A 252 1.42 2.07 3.11
CA ALA A 252 2.01 1.48 4.32
C ALA A 252 3.54 1.38 4.21
N LEU A 253 4.03 0.87 3.07
CA LEU A 253 5.47 0.70 2.86
C LEU A 253 6.22 2.04 2.82
N LEU A 254 5.68 3.03 2.09
CA LEU A 254 6.24 4.39 2.07
C LEU A 254 6.19 5.06 3.46
N ALA A 255 5.09 4.93 4.20
CA ALA A 255 5.00 5.47 5.55
C ALA A 255 6.03 4.82 6.50
N SER A 256 6.20 3.51 6.41
CA SER A 256 7.19 2.76 7.18
C SER A 256 8.63 3.20 6.85
N GLU A 257 8.94 3.38 5.57
CA GLU A 257 10.24 3.85 5.10
C GLU A 257 10.52 5.30 5.55
N HIS A 258 9.57 6.22 5.34
CA HIS A 258 9.67 7.61 5.82
C HIS A 258 9.99 7.68 7.31
N ASN A 259 9.30 6.87 8.10
CA ASN A 259 9.48 6.84 9.54
C ASN A 259 10.83 6.24 9.95
N LEU A 260 11.31 5.19 9.28
CA LEU A 260 12.66 4.64 9.49
C LEU A 260 13.73 5.68 9.16
N HIS A 261 13.65 6.33 8.01
CA HIS A 261 14.61 7.35 7.59
C HIS A 261 14.64 8.54 8.57
N ALA A 262 13.48 8.98 9.06
CA ALA A 262 13.39 10.06 10.04
C ALA A 262 14.01 9.69 11.40
N TYR A 263 13.98 8.41 11.78
CA TYR A 263 14.50 7.94 13.07
C TYR A 263 15.99 7.54 13.00
N SER A 264 16.40 6.86 11.93
CA SER A 264 17.74 6.34 11.74
C SER A 264 18.09 6.36 10.26
N GLY A 265 18.63 7.50 9.79
CA GLY A 265 19.16 7.64 8.43
C GLY A 265 20.42 6.80 8.13
N MET A 266 20.76 5.85 9.00
CA MET A 266 21.94 4.99 8.88
C MET A 266 21.60 3.57 8.41
N VAL A 267 20.35 3.12 8.52
CA VAL A 267 19.93 1.77 8.13
C VAL A 267 19.44 1.77 6.69
N GLU A 268 20.08 0.96 5.84
CA GLU A 268 19.64 0.79 4.45
C GLU A 268 18.22 0.22 4.43
N THR A 269 17.28 0.95 3.85
CA THR A 269 15.86 0.53 3.78
C THR A 269 15.47 0.30 2.33
N GLU A 270 14.82 -0.83 2.07
CA GLU A 270 14.25 -1.16 0.75
C GLU A 270 12.77 -1.52 0.86
N ILE A 271 12.00 -1.06 -0.12
CA ILE A 271 10.61 -1.46 -0.32
C ILE A 271 10.54 -2.60 -1.33
N LEU A 272 9.91 -3.71 -0.94
CA LEU A 272 9.73 -4.89 -1.78
C LEU A 272 8.23 -5.19 -2.02
N PRO A 273 7.65 -4.77 -3.17
CA PRO A 273 6.25 -5.03 -3.47
C PRO A 273 6.01 -6.51 -3.80
N LEU A 274 5.09 -7.14 -3.06
CA LEU A 274 4.75 -8.54 -3.23
C LEU A 274 3.26 -8.79 -2.97
N CYS A 275 2.66 -9.72 -3.71
CA CYS A 275 1.24 -10.05 -3.57
C CYS A 275 0.94 -10.89 -2.32
N GLU A 276 1.86 -11.76 -1.94
CA GLU A 276 1.71 -12.68 -0.81
C GLU A 276 3.05 -13.00 -0.15
N PRO A 277 3.06 -13.37 1.14
CA PRO A 277 4.32 -13.59 1.86
C PRO A 277 5.11 -14.80 1.35
N GLY A 278 4.46 -15.75 0.66
CA GLY A 278 5.14 -16.88 0.05
C GLY A 278 6.16 -16.48 -1.01
N ALA A 279 5.91 -15.37 -1.71
CA ALA A 279 6.78 -14.88 -2.78
C ALA A 279 8.09 -14.28 -2.25
N LEU A 280 8.23 -14.09 -0.93
CA LEU A 280 9.48 -13.60 -0.33
C LEU A 280 10.68 -14.49 -0.69
N SER A 281 10.52 -15.81 -0.74
CA SER A 281 11.62 -16.73 -1.05
C SER A 281 12.05 -16.75 -2.52
N GLU A 282 11.23 -16.21 -3.41
CA GLU A 282 11.58 -16.01 -4.82
C GLU A 282 12.30 -14.68 -5.03
N ALA A 283 11.96 -13.68 -4.21
CA ALA A 283 12.47 -12.32 -4.33
C ALA A 283 13.77 -12.06 -3.55
N LEU A 284 14.09 -12.89 -2.55
CA LEU A 284 15.23 -12.68 -1.66
C LEU A 284 16.18 -13.87 -1.65
N GLU A 285 17.46 -13.57 -1.44
CA GLU A 285 18.53 -14.55 -1.28
C GLU A 285 18.19 -15.58 -0.16
N PRO A 286 18.34 -16.89 -0.41
CA PRO A 286 18.14 -17.91 0.62
C PRO A 286 19.10 -17.73 1.81
N ALA A 287 18.63 -18.09 3.02
CA ALA A 287 19.41 -18.02 4.25
C ALA A 287 20.12 -16.67 4.47
N SER A 288 19.49 -15.55 4.10
CA SER A 288 20.03 -14.20 4.22
C SER A 288 19.42 -13.36 5.34
N VAL A 289 18.30 -13.82 5.93
CA VAL A 289 17.49 -13.03 6.88
C VAL A 289 17.77 -13.44 8.33
N ASP A 290 18.10 -12.48 9.19
CA ASP A 290 18.33 -12.72 10.62
C ASP A 290 17.02 -12.67 11.43
N LEU A 291 16.10 -11.79 11.03
CA LEU A 291 14.76 -11.71 11.60
C LEU A 291 13.72 -11.42 10.51
N LEU A 292 12.81 -12.38 10.33
CA LEU A 292 11.59 -12.20 9.55
C LEU A 292 10.43 -11.89 10.50
N VAL A 293 9.78 -10.75 10.32
CA VAL A 293 8.56 -10.37 11.04
C VAL A 293 7.39 -10.42 10.07
N THR A 294 6.37 -11.21 10.38
CA THR A 294 5.17 -11.32 9.53
C THR A 294 3.91 -10.97 10.30
N ASP A 295 3.25 -9.89 9.90
CA ASP A 295 1.88 -9.61 10.31
C ASP A 295 0.88 -10.30 9.38
N ILE A 296 0.17 -11.28 9.94
CA ILE A 296 -0.61 -12.24 9.17
C ILE A 296 -2.05 -11.77 9.07
N ASN A 297 -2.37 -11.26 7.88
CA ASN A 297 -3.72 -10.99 7.43
C ASN A 297 -4.01 -11.80 6.15
N PRO A 298 -4.48 -13.05 6.28
CA PRO A 298 -4.62 -13.96 5.16
C PRO A 298 -5.62 -13.50 4.11
N ILE A 299 -5.29 -13.75 2.84
CA ILE A 299 -6.28 -13.71 1.77
C ILE A 299 -7.19 -14.93 1.93
N PRO A 300 -8.52 -14.76 2.01
CA PRO A 300 -9.44 -15.88 2.12
C PRO A 300 -9.22 -16.91 1.00
N ARG A 301 -9.25 -18.19 1.36
CA ARG A 301 -9.09 -19.33 0.42
C ARG A 301 -7.73 -19.42 -0.28
N SER A 302 -6.71 -18.65 0.13
CA SER A 302 -5.33 -18.87 -0.33
C SER A 302 -4.60 -19.92 0.52
N ALA A 303 -3.50 -20.46 -0.02
CA ALA A 303 -2.64 -21.43 0.66
C ALA A 303 -1.54 -20.78 1.51
N TRP A 304 -1.78 -19.57 2.01
CA TRP A 304 -0.82 -18.75 2.78
C TRP A 304 -0.17 -19.51 3.94
N ASN A 305 -0.93 -20.37 4.63
CA ASN A 305 -0.50 -21.15 5.79
C ASN A 305 0.51 -22.26 5.44
N LYS A 306 0.69 -22.57 4.15
CA LYS A 306 1.70 -23.49 3.62
C LYS A 306 2.86 -22.74 2.99
N HIS A 307 2.56 -21.71 2.19
CA HIS A 307 3.59 -20.96 1.47
C HIS A 307 4.46 -20.10 2.41
N LEU A 308 3.86 -19.45 3.42
CA LEU A 308 4.62 -18.59 4.34
C LEU A 308 5.65 -19.38 5.18
N PRO A 309 5.33 -20.53 5.81
CA PRO A 309 6.35 -21.31 6.52
C PRO A 309 7.49 -21.80 5.62
N LEU A 310 7.20 -22.15 4.37
CA LEU A 310 8.21 -22.55 3.38
C LEU A 310 9.13 -21.38 3.04
N ALA A 311 8.57 -20.19 2.78
CA ALA A 311 9.34 -18.99 2.51
C ALA A 311 10.21 -18.59 3.71
N ALA A 312 9.64 -18.60 4.92
CA ALA A 312 10.38 -18.35 6.15
C ALA A 312 11.55 -19.34 6.33
N ALA A 313 11.30 -20.63 6.05
CA ALA A 313 12.32 -21.67 6.16
C ALA A 313 13.40 -21.56 5.08
N ALA A 314 13.11 -21.00 3.91
CA ALA A 314 14.12 -20.73 2.89
C ALA A 314 15.01 -19.53 3.30
N LEU A 315 14.41 -18.48 3.85
CA LEU A 315 15.05 -17.18 4.04
C LEU A 315 15.81 -16.98 5.35
N VAL A 316 15.24 -17.43 6.46
CA VAL A 316 15.79 -17.12 7.80
C VAL A 316 17.07 -17.92 8.01
N LYS A 317 18.17 -17.33 8.46
CA LYS A 317 19.43 -18.05 8.73
C LYS A 317 19.27 -19.11 9.84
N PRO A 318 20.08 -20.18 9.87
CA PRO A 318 20.32 -20.94 11.09
C PRO A 318 20.61 -20.03 12.29
N GLY A 319 19.90 -20.21 13.41
CA GLY A 319 19.98 -19.33 14.58
C GLY A 319 19.24 -17.99 14.44
N GLY A 320 18.70 -17.69 13.26
CA GLY A 320 17.82 -16.56 13.01
C GLY A 320 16.38 -16.83 13.45
N PHE A 321 15.58 -15.76 13.47
CA PHE A 321 14.23 -15.76 14.02
C PHE A 321 13.16 -15.47 12.97
N TRP A 322 12.01 -16.12 13.13
CA TRP A 322 10.76 -15.76 12.50
C TRP A 322 9.75 -15.39 13.57
N MET A 323 9.35 -14.12 13.61
CA MET A 323 8.26 -13.63 14.45
C MET A 323 6.99 -13.52 13.63
N ALA A 324 5.96 -14.29 13.99
CA ALA A 324 4.64 -14.20 13.37
C ALA A 324 3.63 -13.62 14.36
N VAL A 325 2.82 -12.66 13.90
CA VAL A 325 1.71 -12.07 14.66
C VAL A 325 0.43 -12.13 13.82
N GLY A 326 -0.72 -12.37 14.45
CA GLY A 326 -2.00 -12.37 13.77
C GLY A 326 -3.17 -12.75 14.68
N ARG A 327 -4.37 -12.85 14.11
CA ARG A 327 -5.54 -13.37 14.84
C ARG A 327 -5.24 -14.77 15.37
N SER A 328 -5.73 -15.09 16.57
CA SER A 328 -5.47 -16.38 17.22
C SER A 328 -5.87 -17.59 16.36
N SER A 329 -6.95 -17.49 15.58
CA SER A 329 -7.39 -18.53 14.63
C SER A 329 -6.36 -18.77 13.52
N ASN A 330 -5.92 -17.71 12.86
CA ASN A 330 -4.93 -17.77 11.78
C ASN A 330 -3.61 -18.32 12.32
N MET A 331 -3.16 -17.83 13.48
CA MET A 331 -1.95 -18.36 14.11
C MET A 331 -2.11 -19.83 14.52
N ALA A 332 -3.28 -20.31 14.91
CA ALA A 332 -3.48 -21.74 15.18
C ALA A 332 -3.32 -22.60 13.91
N GLU A 333 -3.74 -22.07 12.75
CA GLU A 333 -3.57 -22.72 11.45
C GLU A 333 -2.11 -22.72 10.99
N LEU A 334 -1.43 -21.57 11.08
CA LEU A 334 -0.01 -21.43 10.73
C LEU A 334 0.86 -22.42 11.50
N MET A 335 0.65 -22.53 12.82
CA MET A 335 1.48 -23.35 13.71
C MET A 335 1.39 -24.86 13.43
N LYS A 336 0.43 -25.32 12.60
CA LYS A 336 0.40 -26.71 12.13
C LYS A 336 1.50 -27.02 11.11
N ASN A 337 2.03 -25.98 10.44
CA ASN A 337 2.98 -26.09 9.35
C ASN A 337 4.38 -25.57 9.72
N THR A 338 4.70 -25.44 11.01
CA THR A 338 6.00 -24.94 11.50
C THR A 338 6.95 -26.06 11.94
N LYS A 339 6.83 -27.25 11.35
CA LYS A 339 7.76 -28.36 11.62
C LYS A 339 9.19 -27.95 11.27
N GLY A 340 10.15 -28.21 12.16
CA GLY A 340 11.56 -27.82 12.00
C GLY A 340 11.95 -26.53 12.72
N TRP A 341 10.97 -25.77 13.22
CA TRP A 341 11.20 -24.58 14.03
C TRP A 341 11.19 -24.88 15.53
N PHE A 342 11.98 -24.13 16.30
CA PHE A 342 11.91 -24.13 17.75
C PHE A 342 11.12 -22.92 18.25
N ILE A 343 10.08 -23.14 19.08
CA ILE A 343 9.24 -22.05 19.58
C ILE A 343 9.94 -21.44 20.81
N GLN A 344 10.53 -20.26 20.64
CA GLN A 344 11.18 -19.50 21.72
C GLN A 344 10.15 -18.82 22.63
N SER A 345 9.13 -18.22 22.02
CA SER A 345 8.05 -17.59 22.75
C SER A 345 6.75 -17.69 21.99
N ASN A 346 5.63 -17.70 22.72
CA ASN A 346 4.30 -17.80 22.15
C ASN A 346 3.30 -17.27 23.17
N SER A 347 2.63 -16.17 22.84
CA SER A 347 1.69 -15.51 23.74
C SER A 347 0.39 -15.16 23.02
N ARG A 348 -0.71 -15.17 23.77
CA ARG A 348 -2.06 -14.88 23.28
C ARG A 348 -2.68 -13.81 24.18
N SER A 349 -3.31 -12.81 23.57
CA SER A 349 -4.01 -11.76 24.31
C SER A 349 -5.10 -11.14 23.44
N ARG A 350 -6.30 -10.96 24.00
CA ARG A 350 -7.44 -10.24 23.37
C ARG A 350 -7.71 -10.62 21.91
N GLY A 351 -7.70 -11.92 21.62
CA GLY A 351 -7.96 -12.46 20.27
C GLY A 351 -6.77 -12.42 19.29
N TRP A 352 -5.62 -11.94 19.74
CA TRP A 352 -4.36 -11.93 19.01
C TRP A 352 -3.38 -12.96 19.56
N ARG A 353 -2.47 -13.42 18.70
CA ARG A 353 -1.38 -14.31 19.06
C ARG A 353 -0.11 -13.87 18.35
N ALA A 354 1.01 -13.90 19.07
CA ALA A 354 2.33 -13.73 18.50
C ALA A 354 3.23 -14.89 18.94
N ALA A 355 4.11 -15.34 18.05
CA ALA A 355 5.08 -16.38 18.33
C ALA A 355 6.43 -16.02 17.71
N VAL A 356 7.50 -16.31 18.43
CA VAL A 356 8.88 -16.23 17.93
C VAL A 356 9.39 -17.65 17.77
N LEU A 357 9.79 -17.96 16.54
CA LEU A 357 10.31 -19.25 16.13
C LEU A 357 11.77 -19.08 15.73
N GLU A 358 12.64 -19.97 16.15
CA GLU A 358 14.06 -20.00 15.78
C GLU A 358 14.33 -21.12 14.78
N ARG A 359 15.12 -20.84 13.73
CA ARG A 359 15.53 -21.84 12.76
C ARG A 359 16.70 -22.63 13.32
N ARG A 360 16.56 -23.96 13.40
CA ARG A 360 17.65 -24.85 13.82
C ARG A 360 18.78 -24.84 12.81
N ALA A 361 20.03 -24.89 13.30
CA ALA A 361 21.16 -25.28 12.47
C ALA A 361 20.95 -26.71 11.94
N PRO A 362 21.27 -26.98 10.66
CA PRO A 362 21.35 -28.35 10.19
C PRO A 362 22.31 -29.13 11.11
N ARG A 363 21.85 -30.29 11.56
CA ARG A 363 22.66 -31.20 12.40
C ARG A 363 23.77 -31.84 11.59
#